data_AF-A0A1B5L3W2-F1
#
_entry.id   AF-A0A1B5L3W2-F1
#
_cell.length_a   1.000
_cell.length_b   1.000
_cell.length_c   1.000
_cell.angle_alpha   90.00
_cell.angle_beta   90.00
_cell.angle_gamma   90.00
#
_symmetry.space_group_name_H-M   'P 1'
#
loop_
_entity.id
_entity.type
_entity.pdbx_description
1 polymer ?
#
loop_
_entity_poly.entity_id
_entity_poly.type
_entity_poly.pdbx_seq_one_letter_code
_entity_poly.pdbx_strand_id
1 'polypeptide(L)'
;MAEVFGTVAGAMSVAALFNNCVDCFEYIQLSRHFGRDFERCQLKLDVANIRLGTWGETLAINDDPRFATDAPDDRDSRQVQAILEEIGLLFQTVQKSSKRYEIIVSQDELMRFEDKDMPPVIRGLHGRLGGCRSPET
;
A
#
# COMPACT_ATOMS: atom_id res chain seq x y z
N MET A 1 -4.04 -11.44 -7.84
CA MET A 1 -3.19 -11.14 -9.00
C MET A 1 -1.74 -11.15 -8.52
N ALA A 2 -0.95 -12.16 -8.85
CA ALA A 2 0.47 -12.20 -8.48
C ALA A 2 1.35 -11.25 -9.32
N GLU A 3 0.78 -10.70 -10.38
CA GLU A 3 1.43 -9.88 -11.41
C GLU A 3 1.86 -8.49 -10.87
N VAL A 4 1.05 -7.81 -10.05
CA VAL A 4 1.34 -6.43 -9.57
C VAL A 4 2.57 -6.37 -8.66
N PHE A 5 2.86 -7.46 -7.93
CA PHE A 5 3.99 -7.50 -7.00
C PHE A 5 5.26 -8.05 -7.66
N GLY A 6 5.27 -8.39 -8.95
CA GLY A 6 6.47 -8.88 -9.66
C GLY A 6 7.33 -7.78 -10.26
N THR A 7 6.81 -6.55 -10.37
CA THR A 7 7.28 -5.53 -11.32
C THR A 7 8.19 -4.44 -10.75
N VAL A 8 8.67 -4.54 -9.50
CA VAL A 8 9.64 -3.55 -8.98
C VAL A 8 10.97 -3.56 -9.76
N ALA A 9 11.24 -4.63 -10.53
CA ALA A 9 12.41 -4.73 -11.41
C ALA A 9 12.17 -4.26 -12.86
N GLY A 10 11.01 -3.65 -13.16
CA GLY A 10 10.70 -3.11 -14.48
C GLY A 10 11.05 -1.62 -14.58
N ALA A 11 11.38 -1.17 -15.80
CA ALA A 11 11.50 0.24 -16.16
C ALA A 11 10.14 0.95 -16.02
N MET A 12 9.78 1.32 -14.79
CA MET A 12 8.56 2.04 -14.47
C MET A 12 8.91 3.50 -14.21
N SER A 13 8.04 4.40 -14.67
CA SER A 13 8.17 5.81 -14.30
C SER A 13 7.97 6.01 -12.79
N VAL A 14 8.48 7.10 -12.26
CA VAL A 14 8.31 7.45 -10.84
C VAL A 14 6.83 7.55 -10.45
N ALA A 15 6.00 8.14 -11.31
CA ALA A 15 4.55 8.22 -11.11
C ALA A 15 3.90 6.81 -11.10
N ALA A 16 4.32 5.91 -11.98
CA ALA A 16 3.83 4.53 -11.99
C ALA A 16 4.25 3.76 -10.73
N LEU A 17 5.49 3.93 -10.27
CA LEU A 17 5.97 3.35 -9.00
C LEU A 17 5.13 3.84 -7.81
N PHE A 18 4.85 5.15 -7.77
CA PHE A 18 4.03 5.75 -6.73
C PHE A 18 2.63 5.15 -6.68
N ASN A 19 1.92 5.12 -7.82
CA ASN A 19 0.56 4.60 -7.89
C ASN A 19 0.52 3.12 -7.48
N ASN A 20 1.49 2.31 -7.93
CA ASN A 20 1.62 0.94 -7.47
C ASN A 20 1.79 0.83 -5.95
N CYS A 21 2.61 1.69 -5.33
CA CYS A 21 2.80 1.68 -3.87
C CYS A 21 1.53 2.04 -3.10
N VAL A 22 0.76 3.01 -3.59
CA VAL A 22 -0.54 3.40 -3.01
C VAL A 22 -1.56 2.26 -3.14
N ASP A 23 -1.66 1.66 -4.33
CA ASP A 23 -2.60 0.57 -4.60
C ASP A 23 -2.26 -0.70 -3.81
N CYS A 24 -0.98 -0.94 -3.52
CA CYS A 24 -0.54 -2.07 -2.70
C CYS A 24 -1.24 -2.14 -1.33
N PHE A 25 -1.60 -1.00 -0.74
CA PHE A 25 -2.30 -0.96 0.55
C PHE A 25 -3.71 -1.56 0.48
N GLU A 26 -4.42 -1.48 -0.65
CA GLU A 26 -5.76 -2.05 -0.82
C GLU A 26 -5.77 -3.57 -0.74
N TYR A 27 -4.64 -4.20 -1.08
CA TYR A 27 -4.54 -5.65 -1.14
C TYR A 27 -4.08 -6.28 0.18
N ILE A 28 -3.74 -5.47 1.18
CA ILE A 28 -3.29 -5.96 2.48
C ILE A 28 -4.49 -6.43 3.28
N GLN A 29 -4.47 -7.70 3.67
CA GLN A 29 -5.49 -8.29 4.54
C GLN A 29 -4.83 -8.76 5.82
N LEU A 30 -5.45 -8.42 6.95
CA LEU A 30 -4.98 -8.85 8.26
C LEU A 30 -5.68 -10.15 8.67
N SER A 31 -4.94 -11.09 9.23
CA SER A 31 -5.53 -12.31 9.81
C SER A 31 -6.26 -11.97 11.11
N ARG A 32 -7.35 -12.68 11.41
CA ARG A 32 -8.07 -12.58 12.68
C ARG A 32 -7.18 -12.90 13.90
N HIS A 33 -6.08 -13.62 13.69
CA HIS A 33 -5.10 -13.93 14.74
C HIS A 33 -4.37 -12.71 15.30
N PHE A 34 -4.44 -11.54 14.65
CA PHE A 34 -3.96 -10.29 15.23
C PHE A 34 -4.74 -9.85 16.48
N GLY A 35 -5.92 -10.44 16.73
CA GLY A 35 -6.69 -10.19 17.94
C GLY A 35 -6.92 -8.69 18.18
N ARG A 36 -6.83 -8.22 19.43
CA ARG A 36 -7.07 -6.79 19.74
C ARG A 36 -6.13 -5.81 19.03
N ASP A 37 -5.01 -6.26 18.48
CA ASP A 37 -4.09 -5.40 17.74
C ASP A 37 -4.49 -5.19 16.28
N PHE A 38 -5.44 -5.98 15.74
CA PHE A 38 -5.84 -5.87 14.33
C PHE A 38 -6.36 -4.47 14.01
N GLU A 39 -7.20 -3.90 14.90
CA GLU A 39 -7.86 -2.60 14.71
C GLU A 39 -6.83 -1.49 14.54
N ARG A 40 -5.84 -1.53 15.43
CA ARG A 40 -4.75 -0.56 15.46
C ARG A 40 -3.82 -0.75 14.25
N CYS A 41 -3.56 -1.99 13.86
CA CYS A 41 -2.77 -2.29 12.66
C CYS A 41 -3.46 -1.80 11.39
N GLN A 42 -4.77 -2.00 11.26
CA GLN A 42 -5.54 -1.50 10.12
C GLN A 42 -5.48 0.03 10.04
N LEU A 43 -5.76 0.73 11.15
CA LEU A 43 -5.69 2.19 11.16
C LEU A 43 -4.28 2.72 10.85
N LYS A 44 -3.22 2.02 11.26
CA LYS A 44 -1.84 2.37 10.89
C LYS A 44 -1.60 2.24 9.38
N LEU A 45 -2.14 1.19 8.74
CA LEU A 45 -2.07 1.02 7.30
C LEU A 45 -2.85 2.14 6.58
N ASP A 46 -4.04 2.46 7.06
CA ASP A 46 -4.86 3.55 6.50
C ASP A 46 -4.13 4.90 6.57
N VAL A 47 -3.55 5.23 7.73
CA VAL A 47 -2.77 6.46 7.92
C VAL A 47 -1.51 6.49 7.04
N ALA A 48 -0.81 5.36 6.91
CA ALA A 48 0.35 5.26 6.03
C ALA A 48 -0.02 5.48 4.56
N ASN A 49 -1.13 4.89 4.12
CA ASN A 49 -1.65 5.05 2.77
C ASN A 49 -2.05 6.51 2.49
N ILE A 50 -2.83 7.13 3.37
CA ILE A 50 -3.22 8.55 3.24
C ILE A 50 -1.98 9.44 3.15
N ARG A 51 -1.00 9.23 4.04
CA ARG A 51 0.21 10.05 4.06
C ARG A 51 0.99 9.94 2.74
N LEU A 52 1.05 8.74 2.15
CA LEU A 52 1.68 8.54 0.85
C LEU A 52 0.86 9.23 -0.26
N GLY A 53 -0.47 9.02 -0.28
CA GLY A 53 -1.39 9.66 -1.23
C GLY A 53 -1.30 11.19 -1.22
N THR A 54 -1.45 11.81 -0.05
CA THR A 54 -1.34 13.27 0.12
C THR A 54 0.01 13.81 -0.30
N TRP A 55 1.10 13.07 -0.07
CA TRP A 55 2.42 13.48 -0.54
C TRP A 55 2.48 13.52 -2.08
N GLY A 56 1.91 12.52 -2.76
CA GLY A 56 1.84 12.49 -4.23
C GLY A 56 0.96 13.60 -4.81
N GLU A 57 -0.19 13.87 -4.19
CA GLU A 57 -1.07 15.00 -4.56
C GLU A 57 -0.37 16.35 -4.40
N THR A 58 0.34 16.54 -3.27
CA THR A 58 1.07 17.80 -2.98
C THR A 58 2.15 18.08 -4.02
N LEU A 59 2.76 17.04 -4.59
CA LEU A 59 3.78 17.14 -5.63
C LEU A 59 3.20 17.12 -7.05
N ALA A 60 1.88 16.96 -7.21
CA ALA A 60 1.23 16.70 -8.50
C ALA A 60 1.96 15.59 -9.26
N ILE A 61 2.27 14.48 -8.58
CA ILE A 61 3.22 13.46 -9.08
C ILE A 61 2.81 12.83 -10.41
N ASN A 62 1.51 12.82 -10.72
CA ASN A 62 0.97 12.29 -11.97
C ASN A 62 0.99 13.32 -13.12
N ASP A 63 1.10 14.62 -12.81
CA ASP A 63 1.06 15.70 -13.80
C ASP A 63 2.45 16.31 -14.07
N ASP A 64 3.40 16.12 -13.15
CA ASP A 64 4.76 16.65 -13.29
C ASP A 64 5.60 15.77 -14.23
N PRO A 65 6.10 16.30 -15.36
CA PRO A 65 6.85 15.54 -16.35
C PRO A 65 8.16 14.96 -15.81
N ARG A 66 8.70 15.48 -14.70
CA ARG A 66 9.89 14.91 -14.04
C ARG A 66 9.66 13.49 -13.53
N PHE A 67 8.41 13.14 -13.22
CA PHE A 67 8.03 11.83 -12.71
C PHE A 67 7.43 10.90 -13.77
N ALA A 68 7.29 11.38 -15.01
CA ALA A 68 6.77 10.59 -16.13
C ALA A 68 7.83 9.65 -16.77
N THR A 69 9.08 9.74 -16.34
CA THR A 69 10.21 8.90 -16.81
C THR A 69 10.67 7.92 -15.74
N ASP A 70 11.27 6.82 -16.19
CA ASP A 70 11.97 5.79 -15.43
C ASP A 70 13.46 6.12 -15.14
N ALA A 71 13.98 7.18 -15.76
CA ALA A 71 15.35 7.64 -15.60
C ALA A 71 15.41 9.18 -15.41
N PRO A 72 15.00 9.69 -14.23
CA PRO A 72 14.99 11.11 -13.96
C PRO A 72 16.41 11.71 -13.90
N ASP A 73 16.55 12.89 -14.50
CA ASP A 73 17.83 13.59 -14.62
C ASP A 73 18.20 14.39 -13.35
N ASP A 74 17.21 14.81 -12.57
CA ASP A 74 17.43 15.57 -11.35
C ASP A 74 17.63 14.67 -10.12
N ARG A 75 18.38 15.19 -9.14
CA ARG A 75 18.77 14.45 -7.94
C ARG A 75 17.57 14.06 -7.08
N ASP A 76 16.58 14.95 -6.96
CA ASP A 76 15.47 14.78 -6.04
C ASP A 76 14.51 13.71 -6.59
N SER A 77 14.20 13.75 -7.88
CA SER A 77 13.39 12.74 -8.55
C SER A 77 14.05 11.35 -8.54
N ARG A 78 15.38 11.25 -8.69
CA ARG A 78 16.11 9.97 -8.49
C ARG A 78 15.98 9.46 -7.06
N GLN A 79 16.07 10.35 -6.08
CA GLN A 79 15.91 9.96 -4.68
C GLN A 79 14.48 9.48 -4.40
N VAL A 80 13.49 10.16 -4.95
CA VAL A 80 12.08 9.74 -4.88
C VAL A 80 11.89 8.36 -5.51
N GLN A 81 12.43 8.14 -6.70
CA GLN A 81 12.38 6.84 -7.38
C GLN A 81 12.94 5.72 -6.50
N ALA A 82 14.15 5.91 -5.96
CA ALA A 82 14.80 4.90 -5.12
C ALA A 82 13.98 4.55 -3.86
N ILE A 83 13.34 5.55 -3.23
CA ILE A 83 12.49 5.34 -2.06
C ILE A 83 11.22 4.55 -2.44
N LEU A 84 10.59 4.87 -3.57
CA LEU A 84 9.40 4.16 -4.03
C LEU A 84 9.71 2.72 -4.44
N GLU A 85 10.86 2.49 -5.08
CA GLU A 85 11.36 1.14 -5.36
C GLU A 85 11.60 0.35 -4.06
N GLU A 86 12.20 0.96 -3.04
CA GLU A 86 12.39 0.33 -1.73
C GLU A 86 11.05 -0.03 -1.06
N ILE A 87 10.06 0.87 -1.10
CA ILE A 87 8.70 0.58 -0.60
C ILE A 87 8.08 -0.61 -1.35
N GLY A 88 8.22 -0.64 -2.69
CA GLY A 88 7.80 -1.77 -3.51
C GLY A 88 8.47 -3.09 -3.08
N LEU A 89 9.78 -3.08 -2.83
CA LEU A 89 10.53 -4.25 -2.34
C LEU A 89 10.06 -4.70 -0.95
N LEU A 90 9.70 -3.77 -0.06
CA LEU A 90 9.12 -4.10 1.24
C LEU A 90 7.79 -4.84 1.08
N PHE A 91 6.90 -4.37 0.19
CA PHE A 91 5.65 -5.08 -0.10
C PHE A 91 5.89 -6.47 -0.66
N GLN A 92 6.83 -6.64 -1.60
CA GLN A 92 7.20 -7.95 -2.12
C GLN A 92 7.70 -8.89 -1.02
N THR A 93 8.53 -8.38 -0.11
CA THR A 93 9.11 -9.15 0.99
C THR A 93 8.03 -9.63 1.95
N VAL A 94 7.08 -8.76 2.30
CA VAL A 94 5.93 -9.11 3.13
C VAL A 94 5.03 -10.11 2.41
N GLN A 95 4.73 -9.92 1.13
CA GLN A 95 3.91 -10.85 0.34
C GLN A 95 4.54 -12.25 0.27
N LYS A 96 5.85 -12.34 -0.01
CA LYS A 96 6.57 -13.63 -0.01
C LYS A 96 6.48 -14.31 1.36
N SER A 97 6.57 -13.53 2.44
CA SER A 97 6.44 -14.04 3.80
C SER A 97 5.03 -14.53 4.10
N SER A 98 4.00 -13.80 3.66
CA SER A 98 2.60 -14.21 3.74
C SER A 98 2.33 -15.51 2.98
N LYS A 99 2.81 -15.64 1.73
CA LYS A 99 2.65 -16.86 0.93
C LYS A 99 3.31 -18.08 1.58
N ARG A 100 4.49 -17.90 2.19
CA ARG A 100 5.14 -18.99 2.95
C ARG A 100 4.31 -19.40 4.17
N TYR A 101 3.71 -18.44 4.86
CA TYR A 101 2.82 -18.71 5.99
C TYR A 101 1.57 -19.48 5.56
N GLU A 102 0.95 -19.10 4.43
CA GLU A 102 -0.23 -19.80 3.86
C GLU A 102 0.00 -21.30 3.58
N ILE A 103 1.23 -21.71 3.26
CA ILE A 103 1.56 -23.12 2.97
C ILE A 103 1.60 -23.97 4.26
N ILE A 104 1.96 -23.37 5.39
CA ILE A 104 2.29 -24.09 6.63
C ILE A 104 1.08 -24.22 7.55
N VAL A 105 0.10 -23.33 7.39
CA VAL A 105 -0.90 -23.01 8.39
C VAL A 105 -2.26 -23.61 8.03
N SER A 106 -3.03 -24.02 9.05
CA SER A 106 -4.35 -24.62 8.86
C SER A 106 -5.37 -23.61 8.32
N GLN A 107 -6.44 -24.09 7.66
CA GLN A 107 -7.45 -23.22 7.05
C GLN A 107 -8.16 -22.30 8.06
N ASP A 108 -8.31 -22.74 9.32
CA ASP A 108 -8.90 -21.94 10.40
C ASP A 108 -8.01 -20.75 10.83
N GLU A 109 -6.69 -20.91 10.76
CA GLU A 109 -5.73 -19.85 11.10
C GLU A 109 -5.56 -18.82 9.97
N LEU A 110 -5.99 -19.18 8.76
CA LEU A 110 -6.04 -18.29 7.60
C LEU A 110 -7.29 -17.41 7.56
N MET A 111 -8.19 -17.50 8.56
CA MET A 111 -9.38 -16.66 8.59
C MET A 111 -8.99 -15.18 8.56
N ARG A 112 -9.51 -14.49 7.55
CA ARG A 112 -9.26 -13.08 7.29
C ARG A 112 -10.21 -12.23 8.08
N PHE A 113 -9.69 -11.09 8.49
CA PHE A 113 -10.46 -10.04 9.11
C PHE A 113 -11.37 -9.38 8.07
N GLU A 114 -12.63 -9.15 8.41
CA GLU A 114 -13.59 -8.39 7.60
C GLU A 114 -14.04 -7.12 8.34
N ASP A 115 -14.46 -6.07 7.63
CA ASP A 115 -14.95 -4.82 8.25
C ASP A 115 -16.05 -5.04 9.31
N LYS A 116 -16.88 -6.07 9.12
CA LYS A 116 -17.94 -6.44 10.07
C LYS A 116 -17.40 -6.90 11.43
N ASP A 117 -16.16 -7.35 11.48
CA ASP A 117 -15.46 -7.79 12.67
C ASP A 117 -14.87 -6.60 13.45
N MET A 118 -14.89 -5.37 12.89
CA MET A 118 -14.41 -4.15 13.57
C MET A 118 -15.46 -3.61 14.54
N PRO A 119 -15.06 -3.06 15.71
CA PRO A 119 -15.92 -2.23 16.52
C PRO A 119 -16.45 -1.02 15.73
N PRO A 120 -17.67 -0.54 16.03
CA PRO A 120 -18.31 0.52 15.25
C PRO A 120 -17.46 1.80 15.09
N VAL A 121 -16.72 2.19 16.14
CA VAL A 121 -15.86 3.38 16.11
C VAL A 121 -14.70 3.20 15.14
N ILE A 122 -14.03 2.05 15.17
CA ILE A 122 -12.90 1.75 14.28
C ILE A 122 -13.37 1.62 12.85
N ARG A 123 -14.51 0.94 12.62
CA ARG A 123 -15.13 0.85 11.28
C ARG A 123 -15.46 2.23 10.72
N GLY A 124 -16.03 3.10 11.56
CA GLY A 124 -16.33 4.48 11.16
C GLY A 124 -15.08 5.27 10.80
N LEU A 125 -13.98 5.08 11.54
CA LEU A 125 -12.69 5.71 11.22
C LEU A 125 -12.10 5.15 9.93
N HIS A 126 -12.04 3.83 9.78
CA HIS A 126 -11.55 3.16 8.57
C HIS A 126 -12.30 3.65 7.33
N GLY A 127 -13.65 3.69 7.38
CA GLY A 127 -14.47 4.19 6.28
C GLY A 127 -14.24 5.68 5.96
N ARG A 128 -14.04 6.52 6.97
CA ARG A 128 -13.71 7.95 6.77
C ARG A 128 -12.34 8.14 6.14
N LEU A 129 -11.34 7.37 6.58
CA LEU A 129 -9.99 7.39 6.03
C LEU A 129 -9.99 6.89 4.58
N GLY A 130 -10.79 5.86 4.28
CA GLY A 130 -11.03 5.43 2.89
C GLY A 130 -11.70 6.51 2.05
N GLY A 131 -12.67 7.25 2.61
CA GLY A 131 -13.34 8.36 1.92
C GLY A 131 -12.46 9.59 1.66
N CYS A 132 -11.45 9.86 2.49
CA CYS A 132 -10.47 10.93 2.25
C CYS A 132 -9.62 10.72 0.99
N ARG A 133 -9.64 9.52 0.40
CA ARG A 133 -8.89 9.17 -0.82
C ARG A 133 -9.53 9.67 -2.10
N SER A 134 -10.81 10.05 -2.07
CA SER A 134 -11.54 10.52 -3.25
C SER A 134 -11.79 12.02 -3.14
N PRO A 135 -11.00 12.89 -3.81
CA PRO A 135 -11.58 14.11 -4.32
C PRO A 135 -12.60 13.68 -5.38
N GLU A 136 -13.87 14.00 -5.15
CA GLU A 136 -14.93 13.87 -6.14
C GLU A 136 -14.41 14.40 -7.49
N THR A 137 -14.32 13.51 -8.48
CA THR A 137 -14.08 13.87 -9.88
C THR A 137 -15.19 13.25 -10.72
#